data_AF-A0A414BSM5-F1
#
_entry.id   AF-A0A414BSM5-F1
#
_cell.length_a   1.000
_cell.length_b   1.000
_cell.length_c   1.000
_cell.angle_alpha   90.00
_cell.angle_beta   90.00
_cell.angle_gamma   90.00
#
_symmetry.space_group_name_H-M   'P 1'
#
loop_
_entity.id
_entity.type
_entity.pdbx_description
1 polymer ?
#
loop_
_entity_poly.entity_id
_entity_poly.type
_entity_poly.pdbx_seq_one_letter_code
_entity_poly.pdbx_strand_id
1 'polypeptide(L)'
;MLQQEKQNKLTKVTYQTHGTCSKYICISVDEDGKVQDTQFIGGCDGNTKGICALIQGMKAKEVIARLKGITCGNKPTSCPDQLATALQEMGY
;
A
#
# COMPACT_ATOMS: atom_id res chain seq x y z
N MET A 1 -7.00 -18.14 -30.21
CA MET A 1 -7.28 -18.04 -28.76
C MET A 1 -7.09 -16.59 -28.36
N LEU A 2 -8.16 -15.79 -28.43
CA LEU A 2 -8.11 -14.39 -28.01
C LEU A 2 -8.29 -14.38 -26.49
N GLN A 3 -7.19 -14.28 -25.74
CA GLN A 3 -7.27 -13.93 -24.33
C GLN A 3 -7.78 -12.49 -24.28
N GLN A 4 -9.05 -12.33 -23.97
CA GLN A 4 -9.65 -11.03 -23.74
C GLN A 4 -8.92 -10.39 -22.56
N GLU A 5 -8.24 -9.28 -22.82
CA GLU A 5 -7.64 -8.42 -21.82
C GLU A 5 -8.77 -7.93 -20.91
N LYS A 6 -8.93 -8.55 -19.74
CA LYS A 6 -9.77 -7.99 -18.68
C LYS A 6 -9.16 -6.63 -18.33
N GLN A 7 -9.83 -5.57 -18.72
CA GLN A 7 -9.53 -4.23 -18.22
C GLN A 7 -9.91 -4.19 -16.73
N ASN A 8 -9.03 -4.70 -15.86
CA ASN A 8 -9.28 -4.76 -14.43
C ASN A 8 -9.56 -3.35 -13.91
N LYS A 9 -10.74 -3.15 -13.32
CA LYS A 9 -11.10 -1.86 -12.74
C LYS A 9 -10.22 -1.62 -11.51
N LEU A 10 -9.58 -0.46 -11.45
CA LEU A 10 -8.71 -0.06 -10.34
C LEU A 10 -9.37 1.00 -9.46
N THR A 11 -9.42 0.74 -8.16
CA THR A 11 -9.66 1.75 -7.14
C THR A 11 -8.33 2.40 -6.77
N LYS A 12 -8.27 3.74 -6.80
CA LYS A 12 -7.04 4.50 -6.54
C LYS A 12 -7.24 5.50 -5.41
N VAL A 13 -6.23 5.66 -4.57
CA VAL A 13 -6.20 6.68 -3.53
C VAL A 13 -4.81 7.29 -3.41
N THR A 14 -4.76 8.58 -3.09
CA THR A 14 -3.56 9.25 -2.57
C THR A 14 -3.80 9.52 -1.11
N TYR A 15 -3.17 8.75 -0.25
CA TYR A 15 -3.28 8.84 1.20
C TYR A 15 -2.21 9.78 1.76
N GLN A 16 -2.61 10.73 2.61
CA GLN A 16 -1.66 11.55 3.37
C GLN A 16 -1.27 10.83 4.65
N THR A 17 0.02 10.58 4.83
CA THR A 17 0.52 9.83 5.99
C THR A 17 0.74 10.73 7.19
N HIS A 18 0.57 10.17 8.39
CA HIS A 18 0.74 10.89 9.66
C HIS A 18 1.81 10.22 10.53
N GLY A 19 2.64 11.04 11.19
CA GLY A 19 3.66 10.54 12.12
C GLY A 19 4.84 9.82 11.46
N THR A 20 4.99 9.88 10.13
CA THR A 20 6.03 9.17 9.37
C THR A 20 6.96 10.11 8.59
N CYS A 21 8.03 9.55 8.00
CA CYS A 21 8.94 10.31 7.14
C CYS A 21 8.41 10.46 5.70
N SER A 22 7.63 9.49 5.21
CA SER A 22 6.84 9.65 3.98
C SER A 22 5.74 10.69 4.23
N LYS A 23 5.31 11.35 3.15
CA LYS A 23 4.26 12.38 3.15
C LYS A 23 2.95 11.87 2.54
N TYR A 24 3.07 11.05 1.50
CA TYR A 24 1.92 10.48 0.80
C TYR A 24 2.19 9.03 0.39
N ILE A 25 1.11 8.29 0.17
CA ILE A 25 1.11 6.96 -0.45
C ILE A 25 0.08 6.95 -1.57
N CYS A 26 0.50 6.67 -2.80
CA CYS A 26 -0.40 6.39 -3.91
C CYS A 26 -0.63 4.88 -3.94
N ILE A 27 -1.88 4.43 -3.95
CA ILE A 27 -2.23 3.00 -3.93
C ILE A 27 -3.25 2.73 -5.03
N SER A 28 -3.08 1.62 -5.75
CA SER A 28 -4.06 1.07 -6.70
C SER A 28 -4.40 -0.36 -6.32
N VAL A 29 -5.68 -0.68 -6.17
CA VAL A 29 -6.19 -2.02 -5.87
C VAL A 29 -7.21 -2.42 -6.93
N ASP A 30 -7.14 -3.66 -7.41
CA ASP A 30 -8.12 -4.18 -8.37
C ASP A 30 -9.43 -4.65 -7.72
N GLU A 31 -10.40 -5.03 -8.55
CA GLU A 31 -11.70 -5.55 -8.11
C GLU A 31 -11.62 -6.87 -7.31
N ASP A 32 -10.54 -7.64 -7.49
CA ASP A 32 -10.27 -8.83 -6.68
C ASP A 32 -9.64 -8.46 -5.32
N GLY A 33 -9.41 -7.18 -5.04
CA GLY A 33 -8.76 -6.72 -3.81
C GLY A 33 -7.26 -6.99 -3.77
N LYS A 34 -6.60 -7.14 -4.93
CA LYS A 34 -5.14 -7.25 -5.03
C LYS A 34 -4.50 -5.90 -5.28
N VAL A 35 -3.43 -5.61 -4.56
CA VAL A 35 -2.63 -4.40 -4.75
C VAL A 35 -1.92 -4.49 -6.08
N GLN A 36 -2.19 -3.57 -7.00
CA GLN A 36 -1.59 -3.55 -8.33
C GLN A 36 -0.39 -2.60 -8.40
N ASP A 37 -0.46 -1.48 -7.70
CA ASP A 37 0.62 -0.50 -7.64
C ASP A 37 0.61 0.23 -6.29
N THR A 38 1.78 0.58 -5.80
CA THR A 38 1.94 1.39 -4.59
C THR A 38 3.20 2.24 -4.70
N GLN A 39 3.11 3.51 -4.30
CA GLN A 39 4.24 4.43 -4.31
C GLN A 39 4.22 5.32 -3.06
N PHE A 40 5.33 5.33 -2.32
CA PHE A 40 5.53 6.30 -1.25
C PHE A 40 6.19 7.57 -1.80
N ILE A 41 5.69 8.74 -1.37
CA ILE A 41 6.31 10.04 -1.65
C ILE A 41 7.07 10.48 -0.40
N GLY A 42 8.41 10.46 -0.49
CA GLY A 42 9.31 10.72 0.64
C GLY A 42 9.55 9.50 1.54
N GLY A 43 10.41 9.64 2.54
CA GLY A 43 10.88 8.55 3.38
C GLY A 43 12.18 7.90 2.88
N CYS A 44 12.49 6.70 3.37
CA CYS A 44 13.68 5.96 2.95
C CYS A 44 13.43 5.30 1.59
N ASP A 45 13.98 5.89 0.53
CA ASP A 45 13.73 5.50 -0.87
C ASP A 45 13.90 3.99 -1.15
N GLY A 46 14.99 3.38 -0.69
CA GLY A 46 15.25 1.95 -0.91
C GLY A 46 14.25 1.05 -0.18
N ASN A 47 13.99 1.32 1.10
CA ASN A 47 13.08 0.48 1.89
C ASN A 47 11.62 0.62 1.44
N THR A 48 11.16 1.84 1.12
CA THR A 48 9.78 2.03 0.67
C THR A 48 9.54 1.38 -0.70
N LYS A 49 10.49 1.49 -1.64
CA LYS A 49 10.45 0.75 -2.91
C LYS A 49 10.45 -0.76 -2.70
N GLY A 50 11.27 -1.25 -1.77
CA GLY A 50 11.29 -2.67 -1.39
C GLY A 50 9.93 -3.17 -0.90
N ILE A 51 9.27 -2.42 -0.01
CA ILE A 51 7.92 -2.74 0.46
C ILE A 51 6.93 -2.78 -0.71
N CYS A 52 6.94 -1.77 -1.60
CA CYS A 52 6.06 -1.74 -2.76
C CYS A 52 6.23 -2.97 -3.66
N ALA A 53 7.48 -3.39 -3.92
CA ALA A 53 7.77 -4.57 -4.71
C ALA A 53 7.28 -5.87 -4.04
N LEU A 54 7.42 -5.98 -2.72
CA LEU A 54 7.02 -7.18 -1.97
C LEU A 54 5.50 -7.41 -1.92
N ILE A 55 4.71 -6.33 -1.97
CA ILE A 55 3.24 -6.41 -1.84
C ILE A 55 2.52 -6.42 -3.18
N GLN A 56 3.21 -6.19 -4.30
CA GLN A 56 2.57 -6.16 -5.61
C GLN A 56 1.92 -7.52 -5.93
N GLY A 57 0.65 -7.49 -6.32
CA GLY A 57 -0.20 -8.66 -6.56
C GLY A 57 -0.79 -9.32 -5.30
N MET A 58 -0.39 -8.88 -4.11
CA MET A 58 -0.89 -9.42 -2.83
C MET A 58 -2.31 -8.90 -2.54
N LYS A 59 -3.14 -9.73 -1.88
CA LYS A 59 -4.44 -9.29 -1.37
C LYS A 59 -4.26 -8.18 -0.33
N ALA A 60 -5.01 -7.09 -0.44
CA ALA A 60 -4.95 -5.95 0.48
C ALA A 60 -5.10 -6.38 1.96
N LYS A 61 -5.99 -7.33 2.25
CA LYS A 61 -6.16 -7.93 3.59
C LYS A 61 -4.89 -8.56 4.15
N GLU A 62 -4.12 -9.25 3.31
CA GLU A 62 -2.85 -9.86 3.70
C GLU A 62 -1.78 -8.79 3.94
N VAL A 63 -1.73 -7.75 3.10
CA VAL A 63 -0.84 -6.60 3.30
C VAL A 63 -1.14 -5.92 4.63
N ILE A 64 -2.41 -5.68 4.95
CA ILE A 64 -2.83 -5.11 6.24
C ILE A 64 -2.36 -6.01 7.39
N ALA A 65 -2.64 -7.31 7.34
CA ALA A 65 -2.29 -8.25 8.39
C ALA A 65 -0.77 -8.31 8.65
N ARG A 66 0.06 -8.16 7.61
CA ARG A 66 1.53 -8.18 7.73
C ARG A 66 2.11 -6.87 8.24
N LEU A 67 1.52 -5.73 7.88
CA LEU A 67 2.15 -4.42 8.06
C LEU A 67 1.55 -3.60 9.21
N LYS A 68 0.31 -3.87 9.61
CA LYS A 68 -0.37 -3.12 10.67
C LYS A 68 0.38 -3.27 11.99
N GLY A 69 0.60 -2.15 12.66
CA GLY A 69 1.25 -2.09 13.98
C GLY A 69 2.78 -2.07 13.93
N ILE A 70 3.42 -2.16 12.76
CA ILE A 70 4.88 -1.98 12.66
C ILE A 70 5.22 -0.53 13.04
N THR A 71 6.11 -0.35 14.02
CA THR A 71 6.55 0.97 14.48
C THR A 71 7.92 1.35 13.90
N CYS A 72 8.29 2.64 13.99
CA CYS A 72 9.57 3.14 13.50
C CYS A 72 10.33 3.85 14.63
N GLY A 73 11.28 3.15 15.26
CA GLY A 73 11.97 3.65 16.46
C GLY A 73 10.96 3.97 17.57
N ASN A 74 11.01 5.19 18.12
CA ASN A 74 10.11 5.64 19.18
C ASN A 74 8.74 6.14 18.67
N LYS A 75 8.48 6.11 17.36
CA LYS A 75 7.21 6.57 16.79
C LYS A 75 6.14 5.50 16.96
N PRO A 76 4.89 5.86 17.29
CA PRO A 76 3.80 4.89 17.48
C PRO A 76 3.28 4.29 16.16
N THR A 77 3.87 4.65 15.02
CA THR A 77 3.50 4.19 13.68
C THR A 77 4.74 4.17 12.77
N SER A 78 4.58 3.72 11.53
CA SER A 78 5.63 3.66 10.51
C SER A 78 5.04 3.77 9.10
N CYS A 79 5.88 3.94 8.08
CA CYS A 79 5.43 3.94 6.68
C CYS A 79 4.61 2.67 6.31
N PRO A 80 5.05 1.44 6.62
CA PRO A 80 4.22 0.25 6.37
C PRO A 80 2.92 0.21 7.19
N ASP A 81 2.92 0.67 8.44
CA ASP A 81 1.67 0.73 9.23
C ASP A 81 0.68 1.77 8.68
N GLN A 82 1.17 2.90 8.17
CA GLN A 82 0.34 3.88 7.48
C GLN A 82 -0.21 3.34 6.15
N LEU A 83 0.54 2.51 5.43
CA LEU A 83 0.01 1.79 4.26
C LEU A 83 -1.13 0.83 4.62
N ALA A 84 -0.97 0.06 5.71
CA ALA A 84 -2.04 -0.80 6.21
C ALA A 84 -3.29 0.02 6.58
N THR A 85 -3.10 1.16 7.25
CA THR A 85 -4.19 2.07 7.61
C THR A 85 -4.91 2.61 6.37
N ALA A 86 -4.17 3.04 5.35
CA ALA A 86 -4.75 3.51 4.09
C ALA A 86 -5.59 2.43 3.40
N LEU A 87 -5.12 1.19 3.35
CA LEU A 87 -5.88 0.07 2.78
C LEU A 87 -7.17 -0.24 3.57
N GLN A 88 -7.14 -0.12 4.90
CA GLN A 88 -8.34 -0.26 5.74
C GLN A 88 -9.35 0.86 5.46
N GLU A 89 -8.90 2.11 5.31
CA GLU A 89 -9.75 3.25 4.95
C GLU A 89 -10.37 3.11 3.56
N MET A 90 -9.70 2.41 2.63
CA MET A 90 -10.27 2.03 1.33
C MET A 90 -11.35 0.93 1.43
N GLY A 91 -11.53 0.32 2.61
CA GLY A 91 -12.53 -0.72 2.87
C GLY A 91 -12.05 -2.16 2.73
N TYR A 92 -10.73 -2.41 2.79
CA TYR A 92 -10.14 -3.76 2.70
C TYR A 92 -9.88 -4.40 4.06
#